data_AF-A0A7L4G529-F1
#
_entry.id   AF-A0A7L4G529-F1
#
_cell.length_a   1.000
_cell.length_b   1.000
_cell.length_c   1.000
_cell.angle_alpha   90.00
_cell.angle_beta   90.00
_cell.angle_gamma   90.00
#
_symmetry.space_group_name_H-M   'P 1'
#
loop_
_entity.id
_entity.type
_entity.pdbx_description
1 polymer ?
#
loop_
_entity_poly.entity_id
_entity_poly.type
_entity_poly.pdbx_seq_one_letter_code
_entity_poly.pdbx_strand_id
1 'polypeptide(L)'
;MLEILSLIRSNGDPNWCRSVPNWDRGPWLETLLGLRRARGNPRPRLISSHLPVQLFPKAFFTSKAKVIYTVRNPKDVLVSLFHFSRIFRPYKDPGTLESFLEEFLRGEGQR
;
A
#
# COMPACT_ATOMS: atom_id res chain seq x y z
N MET A 1 7.54 -5.71 1.52
CA MET A 1 7.88 -4.91 2.71
C MET A 1 7.03 -5.28 3.92
N LEU A 2 5.69 -5.19 3.85
CA LEU A 2 4.80 -5.48 4.99
C LEU A 2 5.03 -6.87 5.63
N GLU A 3 5.29 -7.89 4.82
CA GLU A 3 5.57 -9.25 5.31
C GLU A 3 6.83 -9.31 6.18
N ILE A 4 7.91 -8.68 5.72
CA ILE A 4 9.18 -8.59 6.45
C ILE A 4 8.96 -7.90 7.79
N LEU A 5 8.21 -6.78 7.81
CA LEU A 5 7.91 -6.07 9.05
C LEU A 5 7.01 -6.86 10.00
N SER A 6 6.13 -7.70 9.45
CA SER A 6 5.27 -8.55 10.25
C SER A 6 6.08 -9.65 10.96
N LEU A 7 7.05 -10.25 10.26
CA LEU A 7 7.98 -11.22 10.85
C LEU A 7 8.91 -10.56 11.88
N ILE A 8 9.46 -9.37 11.59
CA ILE A 8 10.26 -8.62 12.57
C ILE A 8 9.44 -8.33 13.84
N ARG A 9 8.19 -7.87 13.69
CA ARG A 9 7.28 -7.61 14.82
C ARG A 9 7.00 -8.86 15.65
N SER A 10 6.92 -10.02 15.01
CA SER A 10 6.66 -11.31 15.65
C SER A 10 7.93 -12.07 16.06
N ASN A 11 9.10 -11.40 16.11
CA ASN A 11 10.39 -12.05 16.42
C ASN A 11 10.68 -13.30 15.55
N GLY A 12 10.25 -13.27 14.29
CA GLY A 12 10.41 -14.35 13.33
C GLY A 12 9.29 -15.40 13.33
N ASP A 13 8.32 -15.36 14.24
CA ASP A 13 7.20 -16.31 14.25
C ASP A 13 6.26 -16.09 13.05
N PRO A 14 6.12 -17.06 12.13
CA PRO A 14 5.27 -16.94 10.95
C PRO A 14 3.78 -17.13 11.24
N ASN A 15 3.37 -17.56 12.44
CA ASN A 15 1.98 -17.88 12.77
C ASN A 15 1.04 -16.71 12.48
N TRP A 16 1.43 -15.49 12.86
CA TRP A 16 0.64 -14.28 12.60
C TRP A 16 0.50 -13.99 11.10
N CYS A 17 1.58 -14.13 10.33
CA CYS A 17 1.59 -13.92 8.88
C CYS A 17 0.72 -14.93 8.13
N ARG A 18 0.64 -16.16 8.62
CA ARG A 18 -0.15 -17.26 8.02
C ARG A 18 -1.63 -17.22 8.42
N SER A 19 -1.95 -16.74 9.62
CA SER A 19 -3.32 -16.74 10.15
C SER A 19 -4.09 -15.47 9.84
N VAL A 20 -3.42 -14.33 9.65
CA VAL A 20 -4.05 -13.03 9.46
C VAL A 20 -3.71 -12.46 8.08
N PRO A 21 -4.71 -12.07 7.27
CA PRO A 21 -4.48 -11.45 5.97
C PRO A 21 -3.60 -10.19 6.06
N ASN A 22 -2.84 -9.91 5.00
CA ASN A 22 -1.88 -8.81 5.02
C ASN A 22 -2.56 -7.44 5.22
N TRP A 23 -3.71 -7.18 4.60
CA TRP A 23 -4.49 -5.95 4.74
C TRP A 23 -5.09 -5.77 6.14
N ASP A 24 -5.08 -6.81 6.98
CA ASP A 24 -5.51 -6.73 8.38
C ASP A 24 -4.32 -6.50 9.32
N ARG A 25 -3.16 -7.06 8.98
CA ARG A 25 -1.90 -6.83 9.70
C ARG A 25 -1.37 -5.41 9.49
N GLY A 26 -1.41 -4.94 8.25
CA GLY A 26 -0.96 -3.60 7.82
C GLY A 26 -2.01 -2.90 6.97
N PRO A 27 -3.14 -2.49 7.56
CA PRO A 27 -4.24 -1.88 6.82
C PRO A 27 -3.87 -0.56 6.13
N TRP A 28 -4.53 -0.30 5.00
CA TRP A 28 -4.39 0.90 4.19
C TRP A 28 -5.08 2.11 4.83
N LEU A 29 -4.31 3.12 5.21
CA LEU A 29 -4.75 4.30 5.96
C LEU A 29 -5.86 5.09 5.25
N GLU A 30 -5.73 5.22 3.93
CA GLU A 30 -6.63 5.98 3.06
C GLU A 30 -8.03 5.35 2.89
N THR A 31 -8.21 4.09 3.30
CA THR A 31 -9.50 3.41 3.21
C THR A 31 -10.28 3.53 4.53
N LEU A 32 -11.60 3.73 4.44
CA LEU A 32 -12.46 3.80 5.64
C LEU A 32 -12.35 2.54 6.51
N LEU A 33 -12.34 1.36 5.88
CA LEU A 33 -12.19 0.09 6.59
C LEU A 33 -10.78 -0.07 7.17
N GLY A 34 -9.74 0.28 6.42
CA GLY A 34 -8.37 0.20 6.89
C GLY A 34 -8.09 1.13 8.07
N LEU A 35 -8.62 2.36 8.07
CA LEU A 35 -8.52 3.26 9.21
C LEU A 35 -9.19 2.68 10.48
N ARG A 36 -10.37 2.08 10.34
CA ARG A 36 -11.06 1.40 11.47
C ARG A 36 -10.23 0.22 11.98
N ARG A 37 -9.72 -0.62 11.07
CA ARG A 37 -8.84 -1.77 11.40
C ARG A 37 -7.57 -1.30 12.12
N ALA A 38 -6.91 -0.26 11.61
CA ALA A 38 -5.69 0.30 12.19
C ALA A 38 -5.89 0.81 13.63
N ARG A 39 -7.08 1.37 13.93
CA ARG A 39 -7.43 1.83 15.27
C ARG A 39 -7.62 0.67 16.26
N GLY A 40 -8.14 -0.46 15.80
CA GLY A 40 -8.34 -1.67 16.63
C GLY A 40 -7.09 -2.52 16.81
N ASN A 41 -6.07 -2.40 15.94
CA ASN A 41 -4.87 -3.23 16.02
C ASN A 41 -4.02 -2.90 17.27
N PRO A 42 -3.50 -3.93 17.99
CA PRO A 42 -2.63 -3.72 19.14
C PRO A 42 -1.29 -3.11 18.71
N ARG A 43 -0.64 -2.38 19.64
CA ARG A 43 0.70 -1.83 19.44
C ARG A 43 1.76 -2.95 19.49
N PRO A 44 2.89 -2.83 18.76
CA PRO A 44 3.22 -1.78 17.79
C PRO A 44 2.41 -1.96 16.48
N ARG A 45 1.76 -0.89 15.99
CA ARG A 45 0.88 -0.98 14.82
C ARG A 45 1.69 -0.91 13.52
N LEU A 46 1.39 -1.81 12.59
CA LEU A 46 1.79 -1.69 11.19
C LEU A 46 0.63 -1.05 10.41
N ILE A 47 0.95 -0.07 9.57
CA ILE A 47 -0.02 0.67 8.75
C ILE A 47 0.63 0.86 7.38
N SER A 48 -0.16 0.70 6.31
CA SER A 48 0.28 0.89 4.93
C SER A 48 -0.37 2.14 4.34
N SER A 49 0.29 2.81 3.40
CA SER A 49 -0.31 3.91 2.65
C SER A 49 0.38 4.13 1.30
N HIS A 50 -0.39 4.48 0.29
CA HIS A 50 0.05 5.01 -1.00
C HIS A 50 -0.14 6.53 -1.11
N LEU A 51 -0.57 7.20 -0.03
CA LEU A 51 -0.78 8.65 -0.07
C LEU A 51 0.53 9.39 -0.33
N PRO A 52 0.53 10.38 -1.24
CA PRO A 52 1.66 11.25 -1.39
C PRO A 52 1.79 12.18 -0.16
N VAL A 53 2.99 12.67 0.09
CA VAL A 53 3.35 13.39 1.32
C VAL A 53 2.40 14.57 1.63
N GLN A 54 1.93 15.26 0.59
CA GLN A 54 1.01 16.39 0.71
C GLN A 54 -0.40 16.02 1.21
N LEU A 55 -0.80 14.76 1.07
CA LEU A 55 -2.08 14.23 1.58
C LEU A 55 -1.90 13.42 2.88
N PHE A 56 -0.66 13.22 3.33
CA PHE A 56 -0.38 12.42 4.51
C PHE A 56 -0.77 13.17 5.80
N PRO A 57 -1.20 12.49 6.89
CA PRO A 57 -1.65 13.17 8.11
C PRO A 57 -0.57 14.08 8.70
N LYS A 58 -0.87 15.38 8.84
CA LYS A 58 0.07 16.37 9.41
C LYS A 58 0.62 15.98 10.80
N ALA A 59 -0.21 15.31 11.60
CA ALA A 59 0.17 14.81 12.92
C ALA A 59 1.33 13.80 12.89
N PHE A 60 1.61 13.16 11.75
CA PHE A 60 2.76 12.28 11.58
C PHE A 60 4.08 13.03 11.81
N PHE A 61 4.23 14.22 11.22
CA PHE A 61 5.49 14.96 11.20
C PHE A 61 5.92 15.48 12.58
N THR A 62 5.01 15.55 13.54
CA THR A 62 5.29 15.91 14.93
C THR A 62 5.31 14.69 15.87
N SER A 63 5.14 13.47 15.33
CA SER A 63 5.06 12.24 16.12
C SER A 63 6.38 11.47 16.16
N LYS A 64 6.45 10.43 16.98
CA LYS A 64 7.55 9.45 17.00
C LYS A 64 7.32 8.24 16.08
N ALA A 65 6.31 8.28 15.22
CA ALA A 65 6.04 7.21 14.28
C ALA A 65 7.17 7.11 13.24
N LYS A 66 7.37 5.93 12.68
CA LYS A 66 8.40 5.66 11.67
C LYS A 66 7.75 5.28 10.35
N VAL A 67 8.37 5.68 9.24
CA VAL A 67 7.95 5.32 7.88
C VAL A 67 9.11 4.62 7.18
N ILE A 68 8.79 3.56 6.46
CA ILE A 68 9.68 2.94 5.49
C ILE A 68 9.07 3.21 4.11
N TYR A 69 9.72 4.08 3.36
CA TYR A 69 9.28 4.43 2.01
C TYR A 69 9.93 3.49 0.99
N THR A 70 9.13 2.87 0.14
CA THR A 70 9.61 1.91 -0.87
C THR A 70 9.50 2.52 -2.26
N VAL A 71 10.61 2.55 -2.99
CA VAL A 71 10.67 2.93 -4.39
C VAL A 71 11.03 1.74 -5.27
N ARG A 72 10.55 1.74 -6.51
CA ARG A 72 10.84 0.74 -7.54
C ARG A 72 11.10 1.49 -8.85
N ASN A 73 11.85 0.90 -9.77
CA ASN A 73 12.03 1.44 -11.12
C ASN A 73 10.66 1.75 -11.75
N PRO A 74 10.40 2.99 -12.22
CA PRO A 74 9.09 3.39 -12.71
C PRO A 74 8.62 2.58 -13.92
N LYS A 75 9.53 2.06 -14.75
CA LYS A 75 9.18 1.17 -15.87
C LYS A 75 8.55 -0.13 -15.38
N ASP A 76 9.11 -0.71 -14.31
CA ASP A 76 8.56 -1.92 -13.69
C ASP A 76 7.25 -1.65 -12.93
N VAL A 77 7.12 -0.47 -12.33
CA VAL A 77 5.88 -0.02 -11.68
C VAL A 77 4.75 0.04 -12.71
N LEU A 78 5.00 0.65 -13.87
CA LEU A 78 4.05 0.75 -14.95
C LEU A 78 3.57 -0.62 -15.43
N VAL A 79 4.48 -1.54 -15.75
CA VAL A 79 4.13 -2.88 -16.22
C VAL A 79 3.34 -3.64 -15.14
N SER A 80 3.78 -3.53 -13.87
CA SER A 80 3.09 -4.15 -12.75
C SER A 80 1.67 -3.59 -12.56
N LEU A 81 1.48 -2.27 -12.69
CA LEU A 81 0.19 -1.62 -12.53
C LEU A 81 -0.74 -1.97 -13.70
N PHE A 82 -0.23 -2.02 -14.93
CA PHE A 82 -1.00 -2.46 -16.10
C PHE A 82 -1.62 -3.83 -15.89
N HIS A 83 -0.83 -4.83 -15.45
CA HIS A 83 -1.37 -6.15 -15.15
C HIS A 83 -2.28 -6.16 -13.93
N PHE A 84 -1.96 -5.38 -12.89
CA PHE A 84 -2.81 -5.26 -11.71
C PHE A 84 -4.21 -4.71 -12.06
N SER A 85 -4.30 -3.70 -12.93
CA SER A 85 -5.57 -3.14 -13.41
C SER A 85 -6.45 -4.14 -14.14
N ARG A 86 -5.87 -5.16 -14.80
CA ARG A 86 -6.64 -6.22 -15.46
C ARG A 86 -7.23 -7.24 -14.50
N ILE A 87 -6.58 -7.46 -13.34
CA ILE A 87 -7.01 -8.47 -12.36
C ILE A 87 -7.86 -7.88 -11.23
N PHE A 88 -7.65 -6.61 -10.91
CA PHE A 88 -8.34 -5.94 -9.81
C PHE A 88 -9.65 -5.31 -10.29
N ARG A 89 -10.76 -6.02 -10.09
CA ARG A 89 -12.09 -5.64 -10.63
C ARG A 89 -12.53 -4.18 -10.43
N PRO A 90 -12.21 -3.50 -9.32
CA PRO A 90 -12.57 -2.09 -9.17
C PRO A 90 -11.87 -1.14 -10.16
N TYR A 91 -10.79 -1.59 -10.80
CA TYR A 91 -10.07 -0.82 -11.81
C TYR A 91 -10.74 -0.98 -13.18
N LYS A 92 -10.68 0.08 -13.99
CA LYS A 92 -11.12 0.06 -15.39
C LYS A 92 -10.17 -0.83 -16.20
N ASP A 93 -10.64 -1.32 -17.35
CA ASP A 93 -9.75 -1.99 -18.28
C ASP A 93 -8.63 -1.03 -18.72
N PRO A 94 -7.34 -1.39 -18.55
CA PRO A 94 -6.23 -0.53 -18.94
C PRO A 94 -6.02 -0.44 -20.47
N GLY A 95 -6.71 -1.24 -21.28
CA GLY A 95 -6.57 -1.20 -22.74
C GLY A 95 -5.19 -1.67 -23.22
N THR A 96 -4.56 -0.93 -24.14
CA THR A 96 -3.22 -1.27 -24.65
C THR A 96 -2.12 -0.72 -23.72
N LEU A 97 -0.95 -1.36 -23.75
CA LEU A 97 0.18 -0.93 -22.92
C LEU A 97 0.66 0.48 -23.31
N GLU A 98 0.59 0.83 -24.59
CA GLU A 98 0.99 2.12 -25.12
C GLU A 98 0.08 3.24 -24.61
N SER A 99 -1.24 3.05 -24.64
CA SER A 99 -2.19 4.03 -24.07
C SER A 99 -1.99 4.17 -22.57
N PHE A 100 -1.82 3.04 -21.88
CA PHE A 100 -1.58 3.02 -20.44
C PHE A 100 -0.26 3.73 -20.05
N LEU A 101 0.77 3.63 -20.89
CA LEU A 101 2.03 4.34 -20.71
C LEU A 101 1.85 5.85 -20.78
N GLU A 102 1.14 6.34 -21.79
CA GLU A 102 0.85 7.77 -21.94
C GLU A 102 0.06 8.31 -20.73
N GLU A 103 -0.98 7.59 -20.29
CA GLU A 103 -1.74 7.91 -19.08
C GLU A 103 -0.87 7.94 -17.82
N PHE A 104 -0.03 6.93 -17.65
CA PHE A 104 0.89 6.82 -16.50
C PHE A 104 1.88 8.00 -16.46
N LEU A 105 2.46 8.39 -17.60
CA LEU A 105 3.42 9.50 -17.67
C LEU A 105 2.77 10.86 -17.40
N ARG A 106 1.50 11.05 -17.77
CA ARG A 106 0.73 12.26 -17.43
C ARG A 106 0.32 12.33 -15.95
N GLY A 107 0.47 11.24 -15.21
CA GLY A 107 -0.08 11.11 -13.86
C GLY A 107 -1.61 11.01 -13.86
N GLU A 108 -2.20 10.68 -15.01
CA GLU A 108 -3.63 10.53 -15.23
C GLU A 108 -4.00 9.05 -15.09
N GLY A 109 -3.83 8.50 -13.88
CA GLY A 109 -4.11 7.10 -13.57
C GLY A 109 -5.44 6.92 -12.84
N GLN A 110 -6.26 5.99 -13.36
CA GLN A 110 -7.56 5.50 -12.88
C GLN A 110 -8.21 6.19 -11.67
N ARG A 111 -9.03 7.20 -11.98
CA ARG A 111 -10.26 7.53 -11.23
C ARG A 111 -11.41 6.63 -11.66
#